data_AF-A0A2V2DDC9-F1
#
_entry.id   AF-A0A2V2DDC9-F1
#
_cell.length_a   1.000
_cell.length_b   1.000
_cell.length_c   1.000
_cell.angle_alpha   90.00
_cell.angle_beta   90.00
_cell.angle_gamma   90.00
#
_symmetry.space_group_name_H-M   'P 1'
#
loop_
_entity.id
_entity.type
_entity.pdbx_description
1 polymer ?
#
loop_
_entity_poly.entity_id
_entity_poly.type
_entity_poly.pdbx_seq_one_letter_code
_entity_poly.pdbx_strand_id
1 'polypeptide(L)'
;MRKRAEDLIKMADKISEEFHALDDVLGGDIYFGLAESYQIRHLAAAIRTFKNTYPDLHYHITSGDTEQVTEKLDKGIIDFAVLAQESNPAKYHSLKFPDADLWGIVMPAGCPIAERLLEMLKTAFLQGISPTQKR
;
A
#
# COMPACT_ATOMS: atom_id res chain seq x y z
N MET A 1 13.58 21.66 9.50
CA MET A 1 13.73 21.43 10.96
C MET A 1 12.47 20.82 11.59
N ARG A 2 11.26 21.32 11.28
CA ARG A 2 10.00 20.81 11.86
C ARG A 2 9.72 19.31 11.62
N LYS A 3 9.83 18.84 10.36
CA LYS A 3 9.59 17.43 10.00
C LYS A 3 10.44 16.42 10.79
N ARG A 4 11.72 16.74 11.05
CA ARG A 4 12.60 15.85 11.84
C ARG A 4 12.24 15.79 13.32
N ALA A 5 11.74 16.89 13.89
CA ALA A 5 11.26 16.89 15.27
C ALA A 5 9.99 16.06 15.41
N GLU A 6 9.07 16.18 14.44
CA GLU A 6 7.85 15.37 14.37
C GLU A 6 8.17 13.86 14.21
N ASP A 7 9.17 13.51 13.40
CA ASP A 7 9.62 12.12 13.25
C ASP A 7 10.19 11.55 14.57
N LEU A 8 11.00 12.33 15.30
CA LEU A 8 11.56 11.92 16.60
C LEU A 8 10.48 11.71 17.65
N ILE A 9 9.48 12.58 17.69
CA ILE A 9 8.34 12.44 18.61
C ILE A 9 7.60 11.14 18.29
N LYS A 10 7.31 10.87 17.02
CA LYS A 10 6.64 9.61 16.62
C LYS A 10 7.43 8.36 16.99
N MET A 11 8.75 8.39 16.85
CA MET A 11 9.60 7.27 17.29
C MET A 11 9.51 7.08 18.81
N ALA A 12 9.58 8.16 19.58
CA ALA A 12 9.50 8.10 21.04
C ALA A 12 8.13 7.56 21.49
N ASP A 13 7.04 8.04 20.90
CA ASP A 13 5.67 7.60 21.19
C ASP A 13 5.52 6.10 20.90
N LYS A 14 5.99 5.63 19.73
CA LYS A 14 5.94 4.21 19.34
C LYS A 14 6.70 3.32 20.31
N ILE A 15 7.92 3.72 20.71
CA ILE A 15 8.72 2.97 21.69
C ILE A 15 7.98 2.86 23.02
N SER A 16 7.35 3.94 23.48
CA SER A 16 6.56 3.91 24.72
C SER A 16 5.36 2.97 24.62
N GLU A 17 4.63 2.97 23.50
CA GLU A 17 3.53 2.03 23.25
C GLU A 17 4.01 0.57 23.24
N GLU A 18 5.11 0.26 22.54
CA GLU A 18 5.72 -1.08 22.51
C GLU A 18 6.13 -1.56 23.90
N PHE A 19 6.68 -0.68 24.75
CA PHE A 19 7.03 -1.00 26.14
C PHE A 19 5.80 -1.26 27.02
N HIS A 20 4.69 -0.56 26.79
CA HIS A 20 3.44 -0.77 27.53
C HIS A 20 2.70 -2.05 27.10
N ALA A 21 2.82 -2.42 25.82
CA ALA A 21 2.20 -3.63 25.26
C ALA A 21 2.97 -4.93 25.59
N LEU A 22 4.18 -4.84 26.17
CA LEU A 22 5.03 -6.01 26.40
C LEU A 22 4.42 -7.07 27.34
N ASP A 23 3.49 -6.67 28.23
CA ASP A 23 2.77 -7.55 29.14
C ASP A 23 1.40 -8.02 28.60
N ASP A 24 0.95 -7.49 27.45
CA ASP A 24 -0.36 -7.80 26.85
C ASP A 24 -0.20 -8.45 25.47
N VAL A 25 -0.08 -9.78 25.47
CA VAL A 25 0.18 -10.59 24.26
C VAL A 25 -0.98 -10.53 23.24
N LEU A 26 -2.13 -9.98 23.61
CA LEU A 26 -3.34 -9.94 22.79
C LEU A 26 -3.60 -8.57 22.13
N GLY A 27 -2.82 -7.54 22.47
CA GLY A 27 -2.97 -6.16 21.98
C GLY A 27 -1.70 -5.56 21.39
N GLY A 28 -1.83 -4.40 20.76
CA GLY A 28 -0.70 -3.63 20.22
C GLY A 28 -1.02 -2.87 18.93
N ASP A 29 -0.06 -2.07 18.49
CA ASP A 29 -0.20 -1.16 17.34
C ASP A 29 0.61 -1.63 16.14
N ILE A 30 -0.01 -1.65 14.95
CA ILE A 30 0.67 -1.91 13.67
C ILE A 30 0.49 -0.71 12.74
N TYR A 31 1.61 -0.20 12.25
CA TYR A 31 1.68 0.99 11.43
C TYR A 31 1.93 0.65 9.96
N PHE A 32 1.02 1.10 9.09
CA PHE A 32 1.08 0.91 7.64
C PHE A 32 1.29 2.25 6.91
N GLY A 33 2.22 2.26 5.96
CA GLY A 33 2.35 3.30 4.94
C GLY A 33 1.83 2.79 3.61
N LEU A 34 0.76 3.39 3.07
CA LEU A 34 0.11 2.89 1.86
C LEU A 34 0.25 3.88 0.70
N ALA A 35 0.77 3.40 -0.42
CA ALA A 35 0.45 3.98 -1.73
C ALA A 35 -0.99 3.63 -2.11
N GLU A 36 -1.67 4.51 -2.85
CA GLU A 36 -3.05 4.28 -3.29
C GLU A 36 -3.11 3.22 -4.40
N SER A 37 -3.97 2.22 -4.20
CA SER A 37 -4.17 1.11 -5.12
C SER A 37 -5.50 0.42 -4.83
N TYR A 38 -6.14 -0.12 -5.87
CA TYR A 38 -7.34 -0.92 -5.69
C TYR A 38 -7.03 -2.25 -4.99
N GLN A 39 -5.80 -2.74 -5.12
CA GLN A 39 -5.37 -4.01 -4.54
C GLN A 39 -5.21 -3.99 -3.03
N ILE A 40 -5.23 -2.80 -2.40
CA ILE A 40 -5.27 -2.64 -0.94
C ILE A 40 -6.46 -3.40 -0.32
N ARG A 41 -7.52 -3.68 -1.07
CA ARG A 41 -8.64 -4.54 -0.64
C ARG A 41 -8.19 -5.89 -0.06
N HIS A 42 -7.10 -6.45 -0.58
CA HIS A 42 -6.53 -7.72 -0.11
C HIS A 42 -5.89 -7.56 1.27
N LEU A 43 -5.12 -6.48 1.48
CA LEU A 43 -4.58 -6.14 2.78
C LEU A 43 -5.69 -5.83 3.78
N ALA A 44 -6.70 -5.06 3.38
CA ALA A 44 -7.84 -4.74 4.24
C ALA A 44 -8.60 -6.00 4.69
N ALA A 45 -8.78 -6.98 3.80
CA ALA A 45 -9.37 -8.26 4.15
C ALA A 45 -8.51 -9.06 5.15
N ALA A 46 -7.18 -9.05 4.98
CA ALA A 46 -6.26 -9.69 5.90
C ALA A 46 -6.26 -9.02 7.29
N ILE A 47 -6.17 -7.69 7.35
CA ILE A 47 -6.25 -6.90 8.59
C ILE A 47 -7.57 -7.18 9.31
N ARG A 48 -8.69 -7.24 8.59
CA ARG A 48 -10.00 -7.56 9.19
C ARG A 48 -10.00 -8.93 9.85
N THR A 49 -9.50 -9.96 9.15
CA THR A 49 -9.40 -11.31 9.73
C THR A 49 -8.49 -11.32 10.94
N PHE A 50 -7.36 -10.62 10.87
CA PHE A 50 -6.40 -10.52 11.98
C PHE A 50 -7.00 -9.82 13.20
N LYS A 51 -7.71 -8.71 13.01
CA LYS A 51 -8.41 -7.98 14.07
C LYS A 51 -9.56 -8.77 14.70
N ASN A 52 -10.23 -9.63 13.95
CA ASN A 52 -11.27 -10.50 14.53
C ASN A 52 -10.67 -11.54 15.49
N THR A 53 -9.43 -11.99 15.23
CA THR A 53 -8.71 -12.93 16.10
C THR A 53 -8.06 -12.22 17.29
N TYR A 54 -7.62 -10.97 17.11
CA TYR A 54 -6.97 -10.13 18.12
C TYR A 54 -7.71 -8.79 18.24
N PRO A 55 -8.78 -8.72 19.05
CA PRO A 55 -9.66 -7.55 19.13
C PRO A 55 -8.96 -6.27 19.63
N ASP A 56 -7.96 -6.44 20.49
CA ASP A 56 -7.17 -5.36 21.10
C ASP A 56 -6.03 -4.88 20.18
N LEU A 57 -5.95 -5.42 18.96
CA LEU A 57 -5.04 -4.93 17.94
C LEU A 57 -5.56 -3.62 17.32
N HIS A 58 -4.72 -2.60 17.38
CA HIS A 58 -4.89 -1.33 16.72
C HIS A 58 -4.01 -1.26 15.47
N TYR A 59 -4.55 -0.71 14.39
CA TYR A 59 -3.78 -0.50 13.18
C TYR A 59 -3.91 0.96 12.74
N HIS A 60 -2.80 1.51 12.28
CA HIS A 60 -2.67 2.88 11.85
C HIS A 60 -2.28 2.92 10.39
N ILE A 61 -2.96 3.75 9.60
CA ILE A 61 -2.70 3.87 8.17
C ILE A 61 -2.33 5.31 7.86
N THR A 62 -1.19 5.49 7.18
CA THR A 62 -0.82 6.77 6.58
C THR A 62 -0.67 6.61 5.08
N SER A 63 -1.27 7.52 4.31
CA SER A 63 -1.04 7.59 2.87
C SER A 63 0.25 8.35 2.57
N GLY A 64 0.89 7.97 1.47
CA GLY A 64 2.08 8.64 0.97
C GLY A 64 2.53 8.04 -0.35
N ASP A 65 3.36 8.78 -1.09
CA ASP A 65 4.09 8.21 -2.22
C ASP A 65 5.17 7.24 -1.75
N THR A 66 5.77 6.52 -2.71
CA THR A 66 6.84 5.55 -2.48
C THR A 66 7.99 6.11 -1.64
N GLU A 67 8.44 7.33 -1.90
CA GLU A 67 9.58 7.92 -1.19
C GLU A 67 9.22 8.19 0.27
N GLN A 68 8.04 8.78 0.51
CA GLN A 68 7.57 9.10 1.85
C GLN A 68 7.35 7.86 2.72
N VAL A 69 6.77 6.80 2.16
CA VAL A 69 6.51 5.58 2.94
C VAL A 69 7.79 4.78 3.16
N THR A 70 8.71 4.70 2.18
CA THR A 70 9.99 4.02 2.37
C THR A 70 10.93 4.78 3.31
N GLU A 71 10.91 6.12 3.31
CA GLU A 71 11.64 6.95 4.29
C GLU A 71 11.16 6.63 5.73
N LYS A 72 9.85 6.50 5.94
CA LYS A 72 9.28 6.14 7.25
C LYS A 72 9.60 4.71 7.65
N LEU A 73 9.60 3.78 6.68
CA LEU A 73 9.95 2.38 6.91
C LEU A 73 11.43 2.24 7.33
N ASP A 74 12.34 2.91 6.61
CA ASP A 74 13.79 2.92 6.91
C ASP A 74 14.06 3.50 8.32
N LYS A 75 13.19 4.39 8.78
CA LYS A 75 13.23 5.00 10.12
C LYS A 75 12.51 4.18 11.20
N GLY A 76 11.82 3.09 10.86
CA GLY A 76 11.01 2.31 11.81
C GLY A 76 9.75 3.03 12.32
N ILE A 77 9.35 4.13 11.68
CA ILE A 77 8.12 4.88 12.04
C ILE A 77 6.88 4.08 11.63
N ILE A 78 6.98 3.27 10.57
CA ILE A 78 5.95 2.33 10.14
C ILE A 78 6.55 0.92 10.07
N ASP A 79 5.69 -0.10 10.18
CA ASP A 79 6.09 -1.51 10.16
C ASP A 79 6.03 -2.10 8.75
N PHE A 80 5.04 -1.67 7.96
CA PHE A 80 4.82 -2.16 6.60
C PHE A 80 4.59 -1.02 5.63
N ALA A 81 5.21 -1.12 4.44
CA ALA A 81 4.93 -0.24 3.32
C ALA A 81 4.26 -1.00 2.17
N VAL A 82 3.17 -0.47 1.63
CA VAL A 82 2.55 -0.93 0.38
C VAL A 82 2.98 -0.02 -0.74
N LEU A 83 3.63 -0.59 -1.74
CA LEU A 83 4.20 0.12 -2.88
C LEU A 83 3.49 -0.29 -4.18
N ALA A 84 3.27 0.68 -5.07
CA ALA A 84 2.74 0.45 -6.42
C ALA A 84 3.83 0.03 -7.43
N GLN A 85 5.05 -0.21 -6.96
CA GLN A 85 6.22 -0.54 -7.77
C GLN A 85 7.04 -1.64 -7.10
N GLU A 86 7.99 -2.23 -7.83
CA GLU A 86 8.90 -3.21 -7.24
C GLU A 86 9.78 -2.58 -6.14
N SER A 87 9.83 -3.24 -4.98
CA SER A 87 10.67 -2.86 -3.85
C SER A 87 12.13 -3.23 -4.12
N ASN A 88 13.08 -2.49 -3.55
CA ASN A 88 14.49 -2.89 -3.57
C ASN A 88 14.69 -4.20 -2.75
N PRO A 89 14.99 -5.35 -3.38
CA PRO A 89 15.08 -6.63 -2.68
C PRO A 89 16.32 -6.75 -1.79
N ALA A 90 17.32 -5.88 -1.97
CA ALA A 90 18.48 -5.82 -1.08
C ALA A 90 18.18 -5.13 0.26
N LYS A 91 17.10 -4.33 0.31
CA LYS A 91 16.69 -3.61 1.52
C LYS A 91 15.49 -4.22 2.23
N TYR A 92 14.52 -4.73 1.48
CA TYR A 92 13.22 -5.11 2.02
C TYR A 92 12.84 -6.54 1.65
N HIS A 93 12.16 -7.21 2.58
CA HIS A 93 11.35 -8.37 2.25
C HIS A 93 9.99 -7.90 1.74
N SER A 94 9.49 -8.49 0.65
CA SER A 94 8.24 -8.08 0.04
C SER A 94 7.34 -9.24 -0.35
N LEU A 95 6.04 -8.99 -0.25
CA LEU A 95 4.97 -9.88 -0.70
C LEU A 95 4.24 -9.18 -1.84
N LYS A 96 4.05 -9.87 -2.97
CA LYS A 96 3.29 -9.32 -4.11
C LYS A 96 1.79 -9.55 -3.86
N PHE A 97 0.98 -8.54 -4.18
CA PHE A 97 -0.47 -8.73 -4.23
C PHE A 97 -0.85 -9.74 -5.33
N PRO A 98 -1.98 -10.46 -5.18
CA PRO A 98 -2.40 -11.48 -6.15
C PRO A 98 -2.68 -10.91 -7.54
N ASP A 99 -3.15 -9.68 -7.61
CA ASP A 99 -3.58 -9.02 -8.83
C ASP A 99 -2.70 -7.79 -9.14
N ALA A 100 -2.56 -7.46 -10.41
CA ALA A 100 -1.95 -6.21 -10.85
C ALA A 100 -2.96 -5.03 -10.81
N ASP A 101 -2.46 -3.82 -10.60
CA ASP A 101 -3.26 -2.62 -10.83
C ASP A 101 -3.52 -2.41 -12.33
N LEU A 102 -4.78 -2.20 -12.67
CA LEU A 102 -5.22 -1.90 -14.04
C LEU A 102 -5.37 -0.40 -14.21
N TRP A 103 -4.57 0.16 -15.11
CA TRP A 103 -4.66 1.56 -15.50
C TRP A 103 -5.64 1.70 -16.66
N GLY A 104 -6.49 2.74 -16.60
CA GLY A 104 -7.52 2.99 -17.59
C GLY A 104 -7.78 4.47 -17.81
N ILE A 105 -8.58 4.78 -18.83
CA ILE A 105 -9.00 6.14 -19.15
C ILE A 105 -10.51 6.24 -18.88
N VAL A 106 -10.92 7.25 -18.13
CA VAL A 106 -12.33 7.57 -17.91
C VAL A 106 -12.75 8.65 -18.90
N MET A 107 -13.81 8.39 -19.67
CA MET A 107 -14.32 9.32 -20.67
C MET A 107 -15.85 9.24 -20.81
N PRO A 108 -16.52 10.33 -21.25
CA PRO A 108 -17.94 10.31 -21.56
C PRO A 108 -18.28 9.26 -22.62
N ALA A 109 -19.42 8.57 -22.46
CA ALA A 109 -19.83 7.45 -23.30
C ALA A 109 -19.97 7.78 -24.80
N GLY A 110 -20.17 9.05 -25.17
CA GLY A 110 -20.31 9.51 -26.56
C GLY A 110 -19.06 10.20 -27.13
N CYS A 111 -17.90 10.12 -26.47
CA CYS A 111 -16.69 10.74 -27.00
C CYS A 111 -16.19 9.95 -28.23
N PRO A 112 -15.91 10.59 -29.39
CA PRO A 112 -15.37 9.90 -30.57
C PRO A 112 -14.07 9.12 -30.30
N ILE A 113 -13.29 9.58 -29.32
CA ILE A 113 -12.06 8.88 -28.88
C ILE A 113 -12.40 7.59 -28.14
N ALA A 114 -13.54 7.50 -27.45
CA ALA A 114 -13.99 6.30 -26.74
C ALA A 114 -14.25 5.15 -27.69
N GLU A 115 -15.00 5.41 -28.77
CA GLU A 115 -15.34 4.40 -29.77
C GLU A 115 -14.07 3.88 -30.45
N ARG A 116 -13.18 4.79 -30.86
CA ARG A 116 -11.90 4.44 -31.47
C ARG A 116 -10.99 3.66 -30.52
N LEU A 117 -10.91 4.07 -29.26
CA LEU A 117 -10.10 3.36 -28.25
C LEU A 117 -10.65 1.96 -27.99
N LEU A 118 -11.97 1.78 -27.95
CA LEU A 118 -12.61 0.48 -27.76
C LEU A 118 -12.29 -0.49 -28.90
N GLU A 119 -12.28 0.02 -30.14
CA GLU A 119 -11.93 -0.76 -31.34
C GLU A 119 -10.44 -1.13 -31.38
N MET A 120 -9.57 -0.19 -31.01
CA MET A 120 -8.13 -0.43 -30.87
C MET A 120 -7.82 -1.45 -29.77
N LEU A 121 -8.47 -1.35 -28.61
CA LEU A 121 -8.28 -2.30 -27.50
C LEU A 121 -8.75 -3.71 -27.89
N LYS A 122 -9.91 -3.85 -28.53
CA LYS A 122 -10.39 -5.15 -29.06
C LYS A 122 -9.38 -5.79 -30.01
N THR A 123 -8.79 -5.00 -30.90
CA THR A 123 -7.78 -5.46 -31.86
C THR A 123 -6.49 -5.89 -31.14
N ALA A 124 -6.03 -5.13 -30.15
CA ALA A 124 -4.83 -5.46 -29.37
C ALA A 124 -5.00 -6.74 -28.54
N PHE A 125 -6.18 -6.97 -27.95
CA PHE A 125 -6.50 -8.21 -27.24
C PHE A 125 -6.51 -9.44 -28.16
N LEU A 126 -7.04 -9.31 -29.39
CA LEU A 126 -7.01 -10.39 -30.39
C LEU A 126 -5.59 -10.71 -30.89
N GLN A 127 -4.66 -9.77 -30.77
CA GLN A 127 -3.23 -9.93 -31.11
C GLN A 127 -2.39 -10.47 -29.92
N GLY A 128 -3.01 -10.77 -28.77
CA GLY A 128 -2.30 -11.29 -27.60
C GLY A 128 -1.45 -10.27 -26.85
N ILE A 129 -1.64 -8.97 -27.11
CA ILE A 129 -0.90 -7.91 -26.42
C ILE A 129 -1.62 -7.59 -25.11
N SER A 130 -1.13 -8.15 -24.00
CA SER A 130 -1.62 -7.81 -22.66
C SER A 130 -1.17 -6.40 -22.26
N PRO A 131 -2.06 -5.51 -21.77
CA PRO A 131 -1.69 -4.20 -21.25
C PRO A 131 -0.69 -4.25 -20.07
N THR A 132 -0.55 -5.41 -19.42
CA THR A 132 0.22 -5.58 -18.18
C THR A 132 1.72 -5.86 -18.39
N GLN A 133 2.22 -5.96 -19.63
CA GLN A 133 3.57 -6.50 -19.88
C GLN A 133 4.65 -5.48 -20.27
N LYS A 134 4.43 -4.18 -20.07
CA LYS A 134 5.50 -3.18 -20.26
C LYS A 134 5.42 -2.04 -19.24
N ARG A 135 6.17 -2.17 -18.14
CA ARG A 135 7.34 -1.34 -17.81
C ARG A 135 7.83 -1.63 -16.40
#